data_AF-A0A800MES4-F1
#
_entry.id   AF-A0A800MES4-F1
#
_cell.length_a   1.000
_cell.length_b   1.000
_cell.length_c   1.000
_cell.angle_alpha   90.00
_cell.angle_beta   90.00
_cell.angle_gamma   90.00
#
_symmetry.space_group_name_H-M   'P 1'
#
loop_
_entity.id
_entity.type
_entity.pdbx_description
1 polymer ?
#
loop_
_entity_poly.entity_id
_entity_poly.type
_entity_poly.pdbx_seq_one_letter_code
_entity_poly.pdbx_strand_id
1 'polypeptide(L)'
;MDTSICHGCLPALMTPCTADRSPDFAALVRKGKELMDTGMSGVVYCGSMGDWPLLSDEQRQQGVADLCAAGVPTMVGTGAVNTRSATAHAAHADSVGAKALMVIPRVLSRGSSPDAQRAHFASILAAAPNVPAVIYNSPYYGFETRADLFFELRAEFKNLIGFKE
;
A
#
# COMPACT_ATOMS: atom_id res chain seq x y z
N MET A 1 16.95 -6.87 -0.59
CA MET A 1 15.83 -6.06 -0.08
C MET A 1 15.71 -6.32 1.41
N ASP A 2 15.62 -5.26 2.22
CA ASP A 2 15.30 -5.40 3.64
C ASP A 2 13.80 -5.70 3.79
N THR A 3 13.45 -6.75 4.53
CA THR A 3 12.06 -7.19 4.74
C THR A 3 11.59 -6.95 6.18
N SER A 4 12.39 -6.26 6.99
CA SER A 4 12.12 -5.99 8.41
C SER A 4 10.74 -5.36 8.67
N ILE A 5 10.29 -4.47 7.77
CA ILE A 5 8.97 -3.83 7.87
C ILE A 5 7.80 -4.82 7.78
N CYS A 6 7.98 -6.02 7.23
CA CYS A 6 6.90 -7.01 7.15
C CYS A 6 6.74 -7.82 8.44
N HIS A 7 7.50 -7.51 9.50
CA HIS A 7 7.44 -8.19 10.80
C HIS A 7 6.94 -7.25 11.90
N GLY A 8 6.34 -7.83 12.93
CA GLY A 8 5.81 -7.08 14.08
C GLY A 8 4.41 -6.54 13.84
N CYS A 9 4.11 -5.38 14.43
CA CYS A 9 2.79 -4.76 14.37
C CYS A 9 2.82 -3.50 13.51
N LEU A 10 1.94 -3.45 12.50
CA LEU A 10 1.82 -2.34 11.55
C LEU A 10 0.38 -1.82 11.56
N PRO A 11 0.07 -0.77 12.35
CA PRO A 11 -1.23 -0.14 12.32
C PRO A 11 -1.52 0.46 10.94
N ALA A 12 -2.70 0.16 10.39
CA ALA A 12 -3.22 0.89 9.25
C ALA A 12 -3.78 2.23 9.73
N LEU A 13 -3.15 3.33 9.34
CA LEU A 13 -3.49 4.65 9.85
C LEU A 13 -4.82 5.13 9.30
N MET A 14 -5.59 5.79 10.16
CA MET A 14 -6.68 6.67 9.74
C MET A 14 -6.12 8.02 9.26
N THR A 15 -6.86 8.70 8.38
CA THR A 15 -6.50 10.05 7.92
C THR A 15 -7.24 11.07 8.79
N PRO A 16 -6.55 11.83 9.66
CA PRO A 16 -7.21 12.87 10.45
C PRO A 16 -7.73 13.98 9.53
N CYS A 17 -8.85 14.59 9.90
CA CYS A 17 -9.46 15.67 9.15
C CYS A 17 -9.42 16.98 9.94
N THR A 18 -9.17 18.06 9.23
CA THR A 18 -9.43 19.43 9.70
C THR A 18 -10.94 19.71 9.77
N ALA A 19 -11.32 20.88 10.29
CA ALA A 19 -12.72 21.31 10.34
C ALA A 19 -13.38 21.45 8.96
N ASP A 20 -12.60 21.74 7.91
CA ASP A 20 -13.09 21.85 6.52
C ASP A 20 -13.06 20.50 5.76
N ARG A 21 -12.78 19.40 6.47
CA ARG A 21 -12.71 18.02 5.94
C ARG A 21 -11.53 17.78 4.99
N SER A 22 -10.52 18.65 4.97
CA SER A 22 -9.25 18.33 4.33
C SER A 22 -8.37 17.45 5.22
N PRO A 23 -7.44 16.67 4.66
CA PRO A 23 -6.50 15.88 5.47
C PRO A 23 -5.58 16.75 6.33
N ASP A 24 -5.48 16.45 7.62
CA ASP A 24 -4.48 17.02 8.51
C ASP A 24 -3.22 16.12 8.51
N PHE A 25 -2.32 16.39 7.56
CA PHE A 25 -1.06 15.64 7.43
C PHE A 25 -0.11 15.84 8.61
N ALA A 26 -0.17 16.99 9.29
CA ALA A 26 0.63 17.20 10.50
C ALA A 26 0.14 16.28 11.63
N ALA A 27 -1.17 16.10 11.79
CA ALA A 27 -1.74 15.12 12.72
C ALA A 27 -1.41 13.68 12.32
N LEU A 28 -1.47 13.35 11.03
CA LEU A 28 -1.08 12.05 10.50
C LEU A 28 0.36 11.70 10.91
N VAL A 29 1.31 12.61 10.65
CA VAL A 29 2.72 12.43 11.01
C VAL A 29 2.91 12.33 12.52
N ARG A 30 2.24 13.19 13.31
CA ARG A 30 2.31 13.11 14.79
C ARG A 30 1.86 11.73 15.28
N LYS A 31 0.74 11.21 14.77
CA LYS A 31 0.25 9.87 15.14
C LYS A 31 1.18 8.76 14.68
N GLY A 32 1.76 8.87 13.48
CA GLY A 32 2.75 7.92 12.99
C GLY A 32 3.97 7.82 13.91
N LYS A 33 4.51 8.97 14.36
CA LYS A 33 5.63 9.01 15.32
C LYS A 33 5.26 8.44 16.68
N GLU A 34 4.11 8.82 17.23
CA GLU A 34 3.61 8.29 18.50
C GLU A 34 3.52 6.75 18.50
N LEU A 35 3.09 6.16 17.37
CA LEU A 35 3.04 4.71 17.22
C LEU A 35 4.43 4.07 17.17
N MET A 36 5.44 4.75 16.59
CA MET A 36 6.83 4.27 16.64
C MET A 36 7.35 4.30 18.08
N ASP A 37 7.09 5.38 18.82
CA ASP A 37 7.47 5.50 20.24
C ASP A 37 6.78 4.46 21.12
N THR A 38 5.59 4.01 20.73
CA THR A 38 4.83 2.94 21.40
C THR A 38 5.37 1.54 21.08
N GLY A 39 6.27 1.42 20.09
CA GLY A 39 6.92 0.15 19.72
C GLY A 39 6.32 -0.53 18.48
N MET A 40 5.53 0.16 17.67
CA MET A 40 5.08 -0.36 16.37
C MET A 40 6.24 -0.39 15.38
N SER A 41 6.24 -1.38 14.49
CA SER A 41 7.37 -1.63 13.56
C SER A 41 7.31 -0.76 12.30
N GLY A 42 6.16 -0.17 12.03
CA GLY A 42 5.89 0.70 10.90
C GLY A 42 4.40 1.00 10.83
N VAL A 43 3.98 1.62 9.73
CA VAL A 43 2.57 1.95 9.49
C VAL A 43 2.16 1.56 8.08
N VAL A 44 0.86 1.34 7.88
CA VAL A 44 0.29 1.18 6.54
C VAL A 44 -0.52 2.43 6.19
N TYR A 45 -0.18 3.08 5.07
CA TYR A 45 -0.91 4.26 4.59
C TYR A 45 -0.82 4.42 3.06
N CYS A 46 -1.86 4.81 2.33
CA CYS A 46 -3.25 4.93 2.75
C CYS A 46 -4.01 3.63 2.42
N GLY A 47 -4.61 3.00 3.43
CA GLY A 47 -5.46 1.81 3.28
C GLY A 47 -6.95 2.16 3.41
N SER A 48 -7.81 1.14 3.60
CA SER A 48 -9.24 1.35 3.90
C SER A 48 -9.45 2.18 5.17
N MET A 49 -8.66 1.91 6.23
CA MET A 49 -8.69 2.70 7.47
C MET A 49 -8.40 4.19 7.25
N GLY A 50 -7.60 4.53 6.22
CA GLY A 50 -7.24 5.90 5.88
C GLY A 50 -8.22 6.58 4.92
N ASP A 51 -9.38 5.96 4.66
CA ASP A 51 -10.40 6.50 3.76
C ASP A 51 -9.90 6.75 2.33
N TRP A 52 -9.05 5.87 1.79
CA TRP A 52 -8.48 6.04 0.45
C TRP A 52 -9.49 6.37 -0.67
N PRO A 53 -10.76 5.87 -0.68
CA PRO A 53 -11.72 6.23 -1.74
C PRO A 53 -12.25 7.66 -1.62
N LEU A 54 -12.07 8.31 -0.46
CA LEU A 54 -12.54 9.67 -0.16
C LEU A 54 -11.45 10.72 -0.38
N LEU A 55 -10.22 10.29 -0.63
CA LEU A 55 -9.05 11.14 -0.85
C LEU A 55 -8.63 11.10 -2.31
N SER A 56 -8.11 12.22 -2.83
CA SER A 56 -7.43 12.22 -4.12
C SER A 56 -6.13 11.41 -4.05
N ASP A 57 -5.65 10.98 -5.21
CA ASP A 57 -4.37 10.27 -5.28
C ASP A 57 -3.21 11.16 -4.78
N GLU A 58 -3.25 12.45 -5.10
CA GLU A 58 -2.28 13.45 -4.67
C GLU A 58 -2.29 13.64 -3.15
N GLN A 59 -3.48 13.69 -2.53
CA GLN A 59 -3.60 13.78 -1.07
C GLN A 59 -3.00 12.56 -0.37
N ARG A 60 -3.20 11.36 -0.94
CA ARG A 60 -2.60 10.13 -0.41
C ARG A 60 -1.09 10.13 -0.57
N GLN A 61 -0.60 10.52 -1.75
CA GLN A 61 0.84 10.61 -2.03
C GLN A 61 1.52 11.64 -1.12
N GLN A 62 0.90 12.80 -0.88
CA GLN A 62 1.39 13.80 0.07
C GLN A 62 1.54 13.20 1.48
N GLY A 63 0.51 12.53 2.00
CA GLY A 63 0.60 11.91 3.33
C GLY A 63 1.67 10.82 3.42
N VAL A 64 1.89 10.04 2.34
CA VAL A 64 3.01 9.07 2.26
C VAL A 64 4.36 9.79 2.29
N ALA A 65 4.52 10.86 1.50
CA ALA A 65 5.76 11.63 1.44
C ALA A 65 6.09 12.24 2.81
N ASP A 66 5.09 12.80 3.50
CA ASP A 66 5.25 13.41 4.82
C ASP A 66 5.64 12.39 5.90
N LEU A 67 5.02 11.20 5.88
CA LEU A 67 5.39 10.09 6.78
C LEU A 67 6.83 9.62 6.54
N CYS A 68 7.22 9.44 5.28
CA CYS A 68 8.56 8.98 4.92
C CYS A 68 9.63 10.03 5.26
N ALA A 69 9.38 11.31 4.95
CA ALA A 69 10.26 12.42 5.29
C ALA A 69 10.43 12.59 6.81
N ALA A 70 9.39 12.26 7.58
CA ALA A 70 9.42 12.25 9.04
C ALA A 70 10.15 11.04 9.66
N GLY A 71 10.64 10.09 8.84
CA GLY A 71 11.35 8.90 9.27
C GLY A 71 10.45 7.76 9.74
N VAL A 72 9.14 7.80 9.47
CA VAL A 72 8.20 6.73 9.84
C VAL A 72 8.26 5.62 8.78
N PRO A 73 8.67 4.37 9.12
CA PRO A 73 8.65 3.25 8.19
C PRO A 73 7.24 2.99 7.66
N THR A 74 7.04 3.21 6.37
CA THR A 74 5.70 3.21 5.75
C THR A 74 5.59 2.12 4.70
N MET A 75 4.55 1.29 4.84
CA MET A 75 4.07 0.36 3.82
C MET A 75 2.92 1.02 3.05
N VAL A 76 3.08 1.21 1.74
CA VAL A 76 2.13 2.00 0.94
C VAL A 76 0.99 1.13 0.42
N GLY A 77 -0.25 1.53 0.71
CA GLY A 77 -1.45 0.89 0.16
C GLY A 77 -1.71 1.30 -1.29
N THR A 78 -1.75 0.33 -2.21
CA THR A 78 -1.93 0.59 -3.66
C THR A 78 -3.39 0.49 -4.11
N GLY A 79 -4.35 0.60 -3.19
CA GLY A 79 -5.79 0.60 -3.52
C GLY A 79 -6.12 1.75 -4.46
N ALA A 80 -6.82 1.47 -5.55
CA ALA A 80 -7.14 2.49 -6.54
C ALA A 80 -8.33 2.10 -7.40
N VAL A 81 -8.98 3.10 -8.00
CA VAL A 81 -10.11 2.90 -8.91
C VAL A 81 -9.71 2.25 -10.25
N ASN A 82 -8.43 2.26 -10.62
CA ASN A 82 -7.90 1.63 -11.82
C ASN A 82 -6.39 1.30 -11.70
N THR A 83 -5.88 0.49 -12.63
CA THR A 83 -4.46 0.08 -12.63
C THR A 83 -3.49 1.25 -12.75
N ARG A 84 -3.79 2.27 -13.56
CA ARG A 84 -2.89 3.42 -13.74
C ARG A 84 -2.61 4.12 -12.41
N SER A 85 -3.66 4.38 -11.62
CA SER A 85 -3.55 5.01 -10.30
C SER A 85 -2.84 4.09 -9.30
N ALA A 86 -3.15 2.79 -9.27
CA ALA A 86 -2.45 1.83 -8.40
C ALA A 86 -0.93 1.80 -8.68
N THR A 87 -0.56 1.77 -9.96
CA THR A 87 0.83 1.82 -10.44
C THR A 87 1.51 3.14 -10.09
N ALA A 88 0.78 4.26 -10.16
CA ALA A 88 1.30 5.57 -9.76
C ALA A 88 1.62 5.63 -8.24
N HIS A 89 0.78 5.04 -7.39
CA HIS A 89 1.06 4.94 -5.95
C HIS A 89 2.32 4.11 -5.65
N ALA A 90 2.52 3.01 -6.37
CA ALA A 90 3.72 2.20 -6.23
C ALA A 90 4.99 2.94 -6.69
N ALA A 91 4.95 3.58 -7.86
CA ALA A 91 6.08 4.37 -8.35
C ALA A 91 6.41 5.54 -7.40
N HIS A 92 5.39 6.23 -6.89
CA HIS A 92 5.56 7.28 -5.90
C HIS A 92 6.21 6.74 -4.61
N ALA A 93 5.75 5.59 -4.11
CA ALA A 93 6.30 4.97 -2.91
C ALA A 93 7.82 4.73 -3.01
N ASP A 94 8.29 4.21 -4.15
CA ASP A 94 9.73 4.04 -4.42
C ASP A 94 10.46 5.40 -4.40
N SER A 95 9.90 6.40 -5.09
CA SER A 95 10.51 7.73 -5.22
C SER A 95 10.69 8.48 -3.90
N VAL A 96 9.83 8.23 -2.91
CA VAL A 96 9.88 8.90 -1.59
C VAL A 96 10.48 8.04 -0.48
N GLY A 97 11.01 6.86 -0.82
CA GLY A 97 11.74 6.00 0.12
C GLY A 97 10.85 5.21 1.07
N ALA A 98 9.60 4.91 0.68
CA ALA A 98 8.75 3.98 1.41
C ALA A 98 9.42 2.60 1.52
N LYS A 99 9.03 1.83 2.53
CA LYS A 99 9.73 0.60 2.91
C LYS A 99 9.07 -0.68 2.41
N ALA A 100 7.78 -0.62 2.07
CA ALA A 100 7.08 -1.73 1.45
C ALA A 100 5.85 -1.26 0.66
N LEU A 101 5.28 -2.17 -0.13
CA LEU A 101 3.98 -2.04 -0.77
C LEU A 101 3.00 -3.05 -0.20
N MET A 102 1.78 -2.59 0.08
CA MET A 102 0.61 -3.46 0.22
C MET A 102 -0.17 -3.43 -1.09
N VAL A 103 0.04 -4.47 -1.91
CA VAL A 103 -0.51 -4.62 -3.25
C VAL A 103 -1.98 -5.06 -3.15
N ILE A 104 -2.88 -4.15 -3.51
CA ILE A 104 -4.33 -4.34 -3.46
C ILE A 104 -4.86 -4.90 -4.79
N PRO A 105 -5.79 -5.88 -4.79
CA PRO A 105 -6.44 -6.36 -6.00
C PRO A 105 -7.21 -5.28 -6.75
N ARG A 106 -7.37 -5.49 -8.07
CA ARG A 106 -8.16 -4.65 -8.95
C ARG A 106 -9.63 -4.64 -8.52
N VAL A 107 -10.23 -3.45 -8.50
CA VAL A 107 -11.64 -3.23 -8.14
C VAL A 107 -12.42 -2.61 -9.30
N LEU A 108 -13.76 -2.57 -9.15
CA LEU A 108 -14.75 -1.97 -10.07
C LEU A 108 -14.85 -2.64 -11.44
N SER A 109 -13.78 -2.64 -12.23
CA SER A 109 -13.72 -3.21 -13.57
C SER A 109 -12.97 -4.53 -13.56
N ARG A 110 -13.61 -5.61 -14.02
CA ARG A 110 -13.01 -6.97 -14.15
C ARG A 110 -12.42 -7.52 -12.84
N GLY A 111 -13.01 -7.18 -11.68
CA GLY A 111 -12.49 -7.59 -10.37
C GLY A 111 -12.40 -9.11 -10.17
N SER A 112 -13.35 -9.88 -10.70
CA SER A 112 -13.34 -11.34 -10.59
C SER A 112 -12.50 -12.06 -11.67
N SER A 113 -11.87 -11.33 -12.60
CA SER A 113 -11.14 -11.92 -13.73
C SER A 113 -9.68 -12.22 -13.34
N PRO A 114 -9.25 -13.50 -13.31
CA PRO A 114 -7.88 -13.85 -12.94
C PRO A 114 -6.82 -13.17 -13.82
N ASP A 115 -7.01 -13.16 -15.14
CA ASP A 115 -6.08 -12.50 -16.08
C ASP A 115 -5.95 -11.00 -15.79
N ALA A 116 -7.07 -10.35 -15.44
CA ALA A 116 -7.07 -8.91 -15.14
C ALA A 116 -6.34 -8.62 -13.82
N GLN A 117 -6.49 -9.50 -12.82
CA GLN A 117 -5.81 -9.39 -11.53
C GLN A 117 -4.31 -9.65 -11.68
N ARG A 118 -3.92 -10.71 -12.40
CA ARG A 118 -2.52 -11.02 -12.71
C ARG A 118 -1.83 -9.84 -13.42
N ALA A 119 -2.45 -9.28 -14.46
CA ALA A 119 -1.91 -8.11 -15.16
C ALA A 119 -1.85 -6.85 -14.28
N HIS A 120 -2.82 -6.67 -13.39
CA HIS A 120 -2.84 -5.56 -12.43
C HIS A 120 -1.70 -5.67 -11.41
N PHE A 121 -1.54 -6.84 -10.77
CA PHE A 121 -0.44 -7.11 -9.84
C PHE A 121 0.93 -6.93 -10.50
N ALA A 122 1.13 -7.48 -11.70
CA ALA A 122 2.35 -7.31 -12.46
C ALA A 122 2.68 -5.83 -12.71
N SER A 123 1.68 -5.01 -13.07
CA SER A 123 1.91 -3.58 -13.30
C SER A 123 2.34 -2.83 -12.03
N ILE A 124 1.77 -3.18 -10.86
CA ILE A 124 2.12 -2.55 -9.58
C ILE A 124 3.52 -2.98 -9.14
N LEU A 125 3.82 -4.28 -9.20
CA LEU A 125 5.11 -4.85 -8.80
C LEU A 125 6.26 -4.31 -9.66
N ALA A 126 6.05 -4.16 -10.97
CA ALA A 126 7.03 -3.60 -11.90
C ALA A 126 7.34 -2.11 -11.67
N ALA A 127 6.42 -1.35 -11.06
CA ALA A 127 6.57 0.09 -10.85
C ALA A 127 7.54 0.44 -9.72
N ALA A 128 7.81 -0.50 -8.81
CA ALA A 128 8.71 -0.32 -7.67
C ALA A 128 9.51 -1.62 -7.41
N PRO A 129 10.36 -2.05 -8.36
CA PRO A 129 11.01 -3.37 -8.33
C PRO A 129 12.00 -3.54 -7.15
N ASN A 130 12.37 -2.44 -6.49
CA ASN A 130 13.29 -2.42 -5.35
C ASN A 130 12.57 -2.31 -4.00
N VAL A 131 11.25 -2.14 -3.99
CA VAL A 131 10.43 -2.01 -2.78
C VAL A 131 9.75 -3.34 -2.49
N PRO A 132 9.98 -3.97 -1.32
CA PRO A 132 9.33 -5.22 -0.95
C PRO A 132 7.80 -5.10 -0.99
N ALA A 133 7.12 -6.12 -1.49
CA ALA A 133 5.69 -6.10 -1.74
C ALA A 133 4.97 -7.29 -1.10
N VAL A 134 3.79 -7.02 -0.57
CA VAL A 134 2.86 -7.98 0.03
C VAL A 134 1.54 -7.91 -0.72
N ILE A 135 1.06 -9.03 -1.27
CA ILE A 135 -0.29 -9.09 -1.85
C ILE A 135 -1.31 -9.20 -0.72
N TYR A 136 -2.34 -8.36 -0.78
CA TYR A 136 -3.51 -8.47 0.09
C TYR A 136 -4.58 -9.34 -0.58
N ASN A 137 -5.06 -10.34 0.14
CA ASN A 137 -6.14 -11.23 -0.24
C ASN A 137 -7.33 -11.01 0.69
N SER A 138 -8.55 -11.08 0.14
CA SER A 138 -9.78 -10.97 0.92
C SER A 138 -10.98 -11.38 0.07
N PRO A 139 -12.00 -12.06 0.63
CA PRO A 139 -13.23 -12.37 -0.11
C PRO A 139 -13.98 -11.14 -0.63
N TYR A 140 -13.70 -9.94 -0.10
CA TYR A 140 -14.26 -8.68 -0.57
C TYR A 140 -14.10 -8.47 -2.09
N TYR A 141 -12.97 -8.89 -2.66
CA TYR A 141 -12.64 -8.62 -4.07
C TYR A 141 -13.35 -9.56 -5.06
N GLY A 142 -14.10 -10.56 -4.58
CA GLY A 142 -14.71 -11.58 -5.45
C GLY A 142 -13.67 -12.36 -6.26
N PHE A 143 -12.44 -12.39 -5.78
CA PHE A 143 -11.27 -13.02 -6.36
C PHE A 143 -10.32 -13.44 -5.22
N GLU A 144 -9.66 -14.58 -5.38
CA GLU A 144 -8.71 -15.13 -4.41
C GLU A 144 -7.37 -15.35 -5.10
N THR A 145 -6.31 -14.72 -4.62
CA THR A 145 -4.95 -15.04 -5.04
C THR A 145 -4.55 -16.36 -4.41
N ARG A 146 -4.40 -17.39 -5.25
CA ARG A 146 -3.96 -18.72 -4.84
C ARG A 146 -2.45 -18.90 -5.03
N ALA A 147 -1.93 -20.02 -4.53
CA ALA A 147 -0.50 -20.32 -4.52
C ALA A 147 0.13 -20.31 -5.93
N ASP A 148 -0.57 -20.84 -6.93
CA ASP A 148 -0.13 -20.86 -8.33
C ASP A 148 0.14 -19.45 -8.87
N LEU A 149 -0.84 -18.55 -8.77
CA LEU A 149 -0.68 -17.17 -9.21
C LEU A 149 0.38 -16.42 -8.39
N PHE A 150 0.43 -16.63 -7.08
CA PHE A 150 1.43 -16.01 -6.21
C PHE A 150 2.86 -16.40 -6.64
N PHE A 151 3.11 -17.69 -6.86
CA PHE A 151 4.44 -18.16 -7.24
C PHE A 151 4.78 -17.83 -8.70
N GLU A 152 3.80 -17.77 -9.61
CA GLU A 152 3.98 -17.23 -10.97
C GLU A 152 4.47 -15.77 -10.90
N LEU A 153 3.74 -14.91 -10.21
CA LEU A 153 4.13 -13.50 -10.05
C LEU A 153 5.49 -13.38 -9.36
N ARG A 154 5.77 -14.16 -8.32
CA ARG A 154 7.06 -14.11 -7.61
C ARG A 154 8.23 -14.61 -8.47
N ALA A 155 7.98 -15.49 -9.44
CA ALA A 155 9.01 -15.92 -10.38
C ALA A 155 9.50 -14.73 -11.23
N GLU A 156 8.57 -13.88 -11.68
CA GLU A 156 8.83 -12.67 -12.48
C GLU A 156 9.27 -11.46 -11.64
N PHE A 157 8.66 -11.27 -10.46
CA PHE A 157 8.79 -10.08 -9.61
C PHE A 157 9.39 -10.45 -8.25
N LYS A 158 10.71 -10.30 -8.12
CA LYS A 158 11.45 -10.69 -6.90
C LYS A 158 11.13 -9.86 -5.66
N ASN A 159 10.52 -8.69 -5.85
CA ASN A 159 10.01 -7.87 -4.77
C ASN A 159 8.72 -8.40 -4.15
N LEU A 160 8.00 -9.33 -4.78
CA LEU A 160 6.88 -10.03 -4.14
C LEU A 160 7.40 -11.02 -3.08
N ILE A 161 7.25 -10.65 -1.81
CA ILE A 161 7.84 -11.39 -0.68
C ILE A 161 6.83 -11.87 0.36
N GLY A 162 5.60 -11.37 0.32
CA GLY A 162 4.61 -11.66 1.36
C GLY A 162 3.19 -11.75 0.85
N PHE A 163 2.35 -12.34 1.69
CA PHE A 163 0.92 -12.53 1.48
C PHE A 163 0.22 -12.12 2.78
N LYS A 164 -0.85 -11.33 2.66
CA LYS A 164 -1.69 -10.88 3.78
C LYS A 164 -3.12 -11.32 3.49
N GLU A 165 -3.71 -12.04 4.44
CA GLU A 165 -5.13 -12.46 4.45
C GLU A 165 -5.92 -11.59 5.43
#